data_AF-A3YEZ0-F1
#
_entry.id   AF-A3YEZ0-F1
#
_cell.length_a   1.000
_cell.length_b   1.000
_cell.length_c   1.000
_cell.angle_alpha   90.00
_cell.angle_beta   90.00
_cell.angle_gamma   90.00
#
_symmetry.space_group_name_H-M   'P 1'
#
loop_
_entity.id
_entity.type
_entity.pdbx_description
1 polymer ?
#
loop_
_entity_poly.entity_id
_entity_poly.type
_entity_poly.pdbx_seq_one_letter_code
_entity_poly.pdbx_strand_id
1 'polypeptide(L)' 'MGIVKISDPLHDEIRKSSNVMSRSINSQAEFWLKMGRLAELNPTMTFNDIIQMQLKLEDEISQADSSTHENIHLLK' A
#
# COMPACT_ATOMS: atom_id res chain seq x y z
N MET A 1 11.20 10.03 -12.26
CA MET A 1 10.19 8.97 -12.12
C MET A 1 10.47 7.91 -13.17
N GLY A 2 10.56 6.63 -12.78
CA GLY A 2 10.67 5.53 -13.75
C GLY A 2 9.29 5.26 -14.38
N ILE A 3 9.21 5.19 -15.71
CA ILE A 3 7.96 4.86 -16.41
C ILE A 3 7.94 3.35 -16.65
N VAL A 4 6.94 2.67 -16.10
CA VAL A 4 6.69 1.25 -16.36
C VAL A 4 5.60 1.15 -17.41
N LYS A 5 5.90 0.47 -18.53
CA LYS A 5 4.91 0.18 -19.57
C LYS A 5 4.09 -1.04 -19.15
N ILE A 6 2.78 -0.96 -19.31
CA ILE A 6 1.84 -2.07 -19.13
C ILE A 6 1.01 -2.25 -20.40
N SER A 7 0.44 -3.44 -20.59
CA SER A 7 -0.41 -3.72 -21.74
C SER A 7 -1.74 -2.96 -21.67
N ASP A 8 -2.33 -2.59 -22.81
CA ASP A 8 -3.63 -1.91 -22.87
C ASP A 8 -4.76 -2.63 -22.12
N PRO A 9 -4.90 -3.98 -22.19
CA PRO A 9 -5.93 -4.69 -21.43
C PRO A 9 -5.80 -4.50 -19.91
N LEU A 10 -4.57 -4.62 -19.39
CA LEU A 10 -4.28 -4.40 -17.97
C LEU A 10 -4.55 -2.95 -17.56
N HIS A 11 -4.22 -1.98 -18.42
CA HIS A 11 -4.53 -0.57 -18.18
C HIS A 11 -6.06 -0.35 -18.04
N ASP A 12 -6.86 -1.00 -18.88
CA ASP A 12 -8.32 -0.92 -18.80
C ASP A 12 -8.90 -1.59 -17.55
N GLU A 13 -8.31 -2.71 -17.10
CA GLU A 13 -8.68 -3.35 -15.83
C GLU A 13 -8.40 -2.44 -14.63
N ILE A 14 -7.20 -1.84 -14.57
CA ILE A 14 -6.84 -0.90 -13.49
C ILE A 14 -7.83 0.26 -13.48
N ARG A 15 -8.17 0.83 -14.65
CA ARG A 15 -9.14 1.92 -14.76
C ARG A 15 -10.53 1.54 -14.25
N LYS A 16 -11.01 0.32 -14.55
CA LYS A 16 -12.30 -0.17 -14.05
C LYS A 16 -12.26 -0.36 -12.53
N SER A 17 -11.23 -1.03 -12.03
CA SER A 17 -11.06 -1.27 -10.60
C SER A 17 -10.88 0.02 -9.80
N SER A 18 -10.15 1.01 -10.32
CA SER A 18 -9.92 2.28 -9.65
C SER A 18 -11.24 3.04 -9.43
N ASN A 19 -12.16 3.00 -10.40
CA ASN A 19 -13.50 3.59 -10.27
C ASN A 19 -14.33 2.91 -9.18
N VAL A 20 -14.26 1.57 -9.08
CA VAL A 20 -15.01 0.80 -8.06
C VAL A 20 -14.43 0.99 -6.66
N MET A 21 -13.10 1.05 -6.55
CA MET A 21 -12.42 1.18 -5.25
C MET A 21 -12.24 2.64 -4.80
N SER A 22 -12.78 3.61 -5.55
CA SER A 22 -12.65 5.05 -5.28
C SER A 22 -11.19 5.51 -5.11
N ARG A 23 -10.31 5.09 -6.03
CA ARG A 23 -8.88 5.43 -6.06
C ARG A 23 -8.46 6.01 -7.41
N SER A 24 -7.32 6.71 -7.46
CA SER A 24 -6.70 7.07 -8.73
C SER A 24 -6.18 5.82 -9.46
N ILE A 25 -6.03 5.89 -10.79
CA ILE A 25 -5.46 4.79 -11.59
C ILE A 25 -4.05 4.42 -11.08
N ASN A 26 -3.23 5.43 -10.78
CA ASN A 26 -1.88 5.22 -10.28
C ASN A 26 -1.88 4.56 -8.90
N SER A 27 -2.74 5.03 -7.98
CA SER A 27 -2.89 4.43 -6.65
C SER A 27 -3.40 2.99 -6.71
N GLN A 28 -4.28 2.69 -7.66
CA GLN A 28 -4.76 1.32 -7.88
C GLN A 28 -3.66 0.41 -8.44
N ALA A 29 -2.86 0.92 -9.38
CA ALA A 29 -1.71 0.19 -9.91
C ALA A 29 -0.66 -0.09 -8.82
N GLU A 30 -0.33 0.93 -8.02
CA GLU A 30 0.57 0.80 -6.88
C GLU A 30 0.07 -0.22 -5.87
N PHE A 31 -1.22 -0.20 -5.56
CA PHE A 31 -1.83 -1.18 -4.66
C PHE A 31 -1.65 -2.62 -5.19
N TRP A 32 -1.94 -2.87 -6.47
CA TRP A 32 -1.73 -4.20 -7.05
C TRP A 32 -0.26 -4.63 -7.06
N LEU A 33 0.67 -3.72 -7.37
CA LEU A 33 2.10 -4.01 -7.32
C LEU A 33 2.56 -4.37 -5.90
N LYS A 34 2.14 -3.60 -4.90
CA LYS A 34 2.44 -3.85 -3.49
C LYS A 34 1.88 -5.19 -3.03
N MET A 35 0.60 -5.44 -3.28
CA MET A 35 -0.06 -6.68 -2.87
C MET A 35 0.49 -7.90 -3.59
N GLY A 36 0.79 -7.79 -4.89
CA GLY A 36 1.42 -8.86 -5.67
C GLY A 36 2.78 -9.24 -5.10
N ARG A 37 3.64 -8.26 -4.84
CA ARG A 37 4.95 -8.48 -4.20
C ARG A 37 4.80 -9.12 -2.81
N LEU A 38 3.86 -8.66 -2.00
CA LEU A 38 3.64 -9.22 -0.65
C LEU A 38 3.14 -10.65 -0.70
N ALA A 39 2.25 -10.98 -1.64
CA ALA A 39 1.76 -12.34 -1.84
C ALA A 39 2.88 -13.28 -2.34
N GLU A 40 3.76 -12.79 -3.21
CA GLU A 40 4.93 -13.55 -3.67
C GLU A 40 5.91 -13.86 -2.54
N LEU A 41 6.15 -12.90 -1.64
CA LEU A 41 7.04 -13.09 -0.48
C LEU A 41 6.41 -13.94 0.63
N ASN A 42 5.08 -14.02 0.70
CA ASN A 42 4.34 -14.71 1.75
C ASN A 42 3.33 -15.69 1.14
N PRO A 43 3.78 -16.76 0.46
CA PRO A 43 2.90 -17.65 -0.30
C PRO A 43 1.86 -18.41 0.53
N THR A 44 2.06 -18.49 1.85
CA THR A 44 1.13 -19.14 2.78
C THR A 44 0.09 -18.20 3.38
N MET A 45 0.24 -16.88 3.21
CA MET A 45 -0.68 -15.89 3.76
C MET A 45 -1.82 -15.64 2.78
N THR A 46 -3.04 -15.53 3.29
CA THR A 46 -4.17 -15.13 2.47
C THR A 46 -4.13 -13.62 2.21
N PHE A 47 -4.87 -13.15 1.20
CA PHE A 47 -5.02 -11.72 0.95
C PHE A 47 -5.44 -10.94 2.20
N ASN A 48 -6.39 -11.49 2.97
CA ASN A 48 -6.86 -10.85 4.20
C ASN A 48 -5.75 -10.75 5.26
N ASP A 49 -4.93 -11.79 5.40
CA ASP A 49 -3.81 -11.77 6.34
C ASP A 49 -2.78 -10.71 5.96
N ILE A 50 -2.50 -10.55 4.66
CA ILE A 50 -1.59 -9.52 4.15
C ILE A 50 -2.15 -8.11 4.44
N ILE A 51 -3.46 -7.90 4.25
CA ILE A 51 -4.11 -6.62 4.59
C ILE A 51 -4.01 -6.34 6.10
N GLN A 52 -4.31 -7.32 6.94
CA GLN A 52 -4.20 -7.16 8.40
C GLN A 52 -2.78 -6.86 8.85
N MET A 53 -1.78 -7.53 8.27
CA MET A 53 -0.37 -7.22 8.50
C MET A 53 -0.04 -5.78 8.10
N GLN A 54 -0.52 -5.32 6.94
CA GLN A 54 -0.23 -3.96 6.48
C GLN A 54 -0.89 -2.89 7.36
N LEU A 55 -2.10 -3.13 7.88
CA LEU A 55 -2.78 -2.24 8.82
C LEU A 55 -2.01 -2.13 10.14
N LYS A 56 -1.57 -3.27 10.71
CA LYS A 56 -0.75 -3.28 11.93
C LYS A 56 0.55 -2.51 11.78
N LEU A 57 1.24 -2.69 10.65
CA LEU A 57 2.47 -1.94 10.35
C LEU A 57 2.23 -0.42 10.28
N GLU A 58 1.11 0.00 9.68
CA GLU A 58 0.76 1.43 9.60
C GLU A 58 0.44 2.02 10.98
N ASP A 59 -0.26 1.27 11.84
CA ASP A 59 -0.55 1.66 13.21
C ASP A 59 0.74 1.81 14.05
N GLU A 60 1.69 0.88 13.89
CA GLU A 60 3.00 0.93 14.54
C GLU A 60 3.82 2.15 14.09
N ILE A 61 3.84 2.44 12.79
CA ILE A 61 4.51 3.63 12.23
C ILE A 61 3.88 4.91 12.80
N SER A 62 2.55 5.00 12.81
CA SER A 62 1.81 6.15 13.32
C SER A 62 2.08 6.42 14.82
N GLN A 63 2.29 5.37 15.62
CA GLN A 63 2.66 5.47 17.03
C GLN A 63 4.12 5.88 17.25
N ALA A 64 5.03 5.45 16.37
CA ALA A 64 6.43 5.86 16.43
C ALA A 64 6.60 7.35 16.12
N ASP A 65 5.84 7.89 15.16
CA ASP A 65 5.90 9.30 14.78
C ASP A 65 5.39 10.23 15.89
N SER A 66 4.33 9.85 16.62
CA SER A 66 3.80 10.63 17.75
C SER A 66 4.76 10.66 18.95
N SER A 67 5.37 9.52 19.29
CA SER A 67 6.36 9.44 20.37
C SER A 67 7.67 10.21 20.06
N THR A 68 8.01 10.34 18.78
CA THR A 68 9.17 11.13 18.34
C THR A 68 8.88 12.64 18.47
N HIS A 69 7.66 13.09 18.16
CA HIS A 69 7.26 14.48 18.33
C HIS A 69 7.16 14.92 19.80
N GLU A 70 6.69 14.06 20.71
CA GLU A 70 6.65 14.36 22.16
C GLU A 70 8.06 14.51 22.75
N ASN A 71 9.00 13.63 22.40
CA ASN A 71 10.36 13.69 22.91
C ASN A 71 11.14 14.94 22.45
N ILE A 72 10.86 15.47 21.26
CA ILE A 72 11.48 16.72 20.77
C ILE A 72 10.96 17.94 21.55
N HIS A 73 9.70 17.93 22.01
CA HIS A 73 9.14 19.05 22.77
C HIS A 73 9.65 19.10 24.23
N LEU A 74 10.06 17.98 24.81
CA LEU A 74 10.62 17.91 26.17
C LEU A 74 12.11 18.31 26.26
N LEU A 75 12.79 18.49 25.12
CA LEU A 75 14.22 18.83 25.01
C LEU A 75 14.48 20.31 24.65
N LYS A 76 13.46 21.18 24.71
CA LYS A 76 13.58 22.65 24.59
C LYS A 76 13.22 23.33 25.90
#